data_AF-A0A967T7D6-F1
#
_entry.id   AF-A0A967T7D6-F1
#
_cell.length_a   1.000
_cell.length_b   1.000
_cell.length_c   1.000
_cell.angle_alpha   90.00
_cell.angle_beta   90.00
_cell.angle_gamma   90.00
#
_symmetry.space_group_name_H-M   'P 1'
#
loop_
_entity.id
_entity.type
_entity.pdbx_description
1 polymer ?
#
loop_
_entity_poly.entity_id
_entity_poly.type
_entity_poly.pdbx_seq_one_letter_code
_entity_poly.pdbx_strand_id
1 'polypeptide(L)'
;MKRLAGIIVIAASLAACNLGSYDDAVDRFNAGRPPAPPPDDGGSGGGGGAGFNPVFSAIQANVFTPNCATAGCHSGGNPSASLNLEAANSHAMLVSVNATQDAGVQRVNPGNPNLSYLITKLEGPGATGQQMPPNNPMPQADIDVIRQWITDGAIDDTAQPSVPVRVSSLSPAPGTTLDAAPASVIAGFDRDVDASTVNANTFILEASGGDGAFNNGNETQITAASISLASARSAVFDLTGVALGDDTYQVTLEGTGASTILDLDGNALDGEFTGAFPSGNGTAGGDFMARFTISTPVAIEPTLDSIQAVVFTPTCARSGCHDAVSERALLNLSDADTSLAQLRDIPATQNNAKLRVVPGDPNVSYLVE
;
A
#
# COMPACT_ATOMS: atom_id res chain seq x y z
N MET A 1 28.28 71.59 4.85
CA MET A 1 28.20 70.80 3.60
C MET A 1 28.31 69.32 3.97
N LYS A 2 27.55 68.43 3.29
CA LYS A 2 27.33 66.98 3.56
C LYS A 2 26.33 66.77 4.71
N ARG A 3 25.01 66.54 4.54
CA ARG A 3 24.18 65.74 3.62
C ARG A 3 24.38 64.22 3.77
N LEU A 4 23.25 63.55 4.08
CA LEU A 4 22.93 62.10 4.00
C LEU A 4 23.53 61.20 5.11
N ALA A 5 22.85 60.21 5.69
CA ALA A 5 21.53 59.62 5.45
C ALA A 5 21.01 59.00 6.77
N GLY A 6 19.72 59.17 7.07
CA GLY A 6 19.06 58.44 8.15
C GLY A 6 18.78 57.00 7.69
N ILE A 7 19.28 56.03 8.45
CA ILE A 7 18.94 54.62 8.29
C ILE A 7 17.58 54.41 8.97
N ILE A 8 16.54 54.22 8.16
CA ILE A 8 15.24 53.72 8.62
C ILE A 8 15.41 52.21 8.84
N VAL A 9 15.32 51.78 10.09
CA VAL A 9 15.19 50.37 10.45
C VAL A 9 13.74 49.96 10.13
N ILE A 10 13.55 49.22 9.04
CA ILE A 10 12.29 48.55 8.76
C ILE A 10 12.24 47.30 9.63
N ALA A 11 11.42 47.33 10.68
CA ALA A 11 11.04 46.15 11.43
C ALA A 11 10.18 45.27 10.51
N ALA A 12 10.79 44.20 9.96
CA ALA A 12 10.04 43.12 9.33
C ALA A 12 9.32 42.34 10.42
N SER A 13 8.02 42.60 10.59
CA SER A 13 7.11 41.78 11.38
C SER A 13 7.04 40.38 10.76
N LEU A 14 7.59 39.38 11.45
CA LEU A 14 7.30 37.97 11.17
C LEU A 14 5.79 37.76 11.35
N ALA A 15 5.08 37.54 10.24
CA ALA A 15 3.73 37.00 10.28
C ALA A 15 3.85 35.53 10.73
N ALA A 16 3.38 35.25 11.94
CA ALA A 16 3.21 33.91 12.44
C ALA A 16 2.21 33.15 11.53
N CYS A 17 2.62 32.02 10.97
CA CYS A 17 1.67 31.02 10.49
C CYS A 17 0.91 30.49 11.69
N ASN A 18 -0.31 31.00 11.89
CA ASN A 18 -1.20 30.55 12.94
C ASN A 18 -1.73 29.16 12.56
N LEU A 19 -1.23 28.11 13.22
CA LEU A 19 -1.84 26.78 13.20
C LEU A 19 -3.18 26.90 13.94
N GLY A 20 -4.26 27.12 13.18
CA GLY A 20 -5.62 27.13 13.73
C GLY A 20 -5.87 25.82 14.48
N SER A 21 -6.48 25.92 15.65
CA SER A 21 -6.90 24.73 16.40
C SER A 21 -7.91 23.95 15.58
N TYR A 22 -8.09 22.67 15.91
CA TYR A 22 -9.12 21.82 15.31
C TYR A 22 -10.51 22.51 15.30
N ASP A 23 -10.78 23.36 16.29
CA ASP A 23 -12.02 24.13 16.41
C ASP A 23 -12.18 25.19 15.30
N ASP A 24 -11.09 25.83 14.85
CA ASP A 24 -11.13 26.81 13.74
C ASP A 24 -11.46 26.16 12.38
N ALA A 25 -11.13 24.88 12.22
CA ALA A 25 -11.49 24.11 11.03
C ALA A 25 -12.97 23.68 11.05
N VAL A 26 -13.49 23.34 12.24
CA VAL A 26 -14.91 23.02 12.46
C VAL A 26 -15.78 24.26 12.24
N ASP A 27 -15.35 25.43 12.70
CA ASP A 27 -16.11 26.68 12.51
C ASP A 27 -16.16 27.11 11.03
N ARG A 28 -15.10 26.85 10.25
CA ARG A 28 -15.12 27.08 8.79
C ARG A 28 -16.01 26.08 8.04
N PHE A 29 -16.08 24.83 8.50
CA PHE A 29 -17.01 23.84 7.97
C PHE A 29 -18.48 24.22 8.27
N ASN A 30 -18.72 24.85 9.42
CA ASN A 30 -20.05 25.33 9.81
C ASN A 30 -20.45 26.66 9.15
N ALA A 31 -19.49 27.52 8.78
CA ALA A 31 -19.74 28.83 8.15
C ALA A 31 -20.31 28.76 6.72
N GLY A 32 -20.32 27.59 6.08
CA GLY A 32 -20.90 27.36 4.75
C GLY A 32 -22.36 26.89 4.75
N ARG A 33 -22.96 26.67 5.92
CA ARG A 33 -24.38 26.28 6.01
C ARG A 33 -25.28 27.52 5.87
N PRO A 34 -26.33 27.50 5.04
CA PRO A 34 -27.34 28.55 5.08
C PRO A 34 -27.86 28.68 6.52
N PRO A 35 -28.16 29.91 6.99
CA PRO A 35 -28.62 30.12 8.35
C PRO A 35 -29.84 29.23 8.61
N ALA A 36 -29.89 28.65 9.81
CA ALA A 36 -31.07 27.91 10.25
C ALA A 36 -32.32 28.79 10.02
N PRO A 37 -33.41 28.22 9.50
CA PRO A 37 -34.67 28.96 9.39
C PRO A 37 -35.02 29.56 10.75
N PRO A 38 -35.65 30.76 10.78
CA PRO A 38 -35.97 31.43 12.03
C PRO A 38 -36.75 30.49 12.97
N PRO A 39 -36.60 30.62 14.30
CA PRO A 39 -37.37 29.82 15.24
C PRO A 39 -38.85 30.09 15.00
N ASP A 40 -39.59 29.05 14.64
CA ASP A 40 -41.03 29.13 14.43
C ASP A 40 -41.70 29.53 15.75
N ASP A 41 -42.41 30.66 15.72
CA ASP A 41 -43.06 31.29 16.85
C ASP A 41 -44.39 30.59 17.15
N GLY A 42 -44.29 29.39 17.73
CA GLY A 42 -45.32 28.83 18.61
C GLY A 42 -46.76 28.91 18.10
N GLY A 43 -47.03 28.35 16.92
CA GLY A 43 -48.38 28.19 16.37
C GLY A 43 -48.83 26.73 16.39
N SER A 44 -49.56 26.33 17.42
CA SER A 44 -50.15 24.99 17.61
C SER A 44 -50.97 24.47 16.41
N GLY A 45 -50.48 23.41 15.76
CA GLY A 45 -51.25 22.56 14.83
C GLY A 45 -50.50 21.25 14.53
N GLY A 46 -51.02 20.11 15.01
CA GLY A 46 -50.32 18.82 15.00
C GLY A 46 -50.11 18.18 13.61
N GLY A 47 -48.92 17.60 13.43
CA GLY A 47 -48.54 16.70 12.33
C GLY A 47 -47.12 16.18 12.57
N GLY A 48 -46.99 14.89 12.93
CA GLY A 48 -45.76 14.28 13.42
C GLY A 48 -44.62 14.24 12.40
N GLY A 49 -43.43 14.65 12.82
CA GLY A 49 -42.19 14.34 12.10
C GLY A 49 -41.93 12.83 12.09
N ALA A 50 -41.20 12.36 11.09
CA ALA A 50 -40.81 10.96 10.99
C ALA A 50 -40.05 10.51 12.24
N GLY A 51 -40.30 9.29 12.68
CA GLY A 51 -39.77 8.74 13.93
C GLY A 51 -38.36 8.14 13.83
N PHE A 52 -37.63 8.34 12.72
CA PHE A 52 -36.35 7.68 12.46
C PHE A 52 -35.36 8.55 11.67
N ASN A 53 -34.07 8.20 11.77
CA ASN A 53 -32.96 8.97 11.18
C ASN A 53 -32.81 8.72 9.66
N PRO A 54 -32.27 9.69 8.89
CA PRO A 54 -32.03 9.58 7.44
C PRO A 54 -30.78 8.78 7.10
N VAL A 55 -30.68 7.57 7.65
CA VAL A 55 -29.60 6.61 7.37
C VAL A 55 -30.17 5.32 6.82
N PHE A 56 -29.39 4.61 6.00
CA PHE A 56 -29.87 3.42 5.29
C PHE A 56 -30.38 2.34 6.24
N SER A 57 -29.69 2.07 7.35
CA SER A 57 -30.09 1.08 8.36
C SER A 57 -31.49 1.38 8.94
N ALA A 58 -31.77 2.65 9.23
CA ALA A 58 -33.04 3.11 9.77
C ALA A 58 -34.16 3.07 8.72
N ILE A 59 -33.87 3.46 7.48
CA ILE A 59 -34.82 3.33 6.35
C ILE A 59 -35.13 1.84 6.08
N GLN A 60 -34.12 0.97 6.12
CA GLN A 60 -34.33 -0.46 5.96
C GLN A 60 -35.26 -1.01 7.05
N ALA A 61 -35.00 -0.67 8.31
CA ALA A 61 -35.78 -1.18 9.45
C ALA A 61 -37.21 -0.62 9.52
N ASN A 62 -37.41 0.66 9.21
CA ASN A 62 -38.70 1.35 9.41
C ASN A 62 -39.54 1.41 8.12
N VAL A 63 -38.92 1.32 6.95
CA VAL A 63 -39.60 1.46 5.66
C VAL A 63 -39.50 0.19 4.81
N PHE A 64 -38.30 -0.18 4.36
CA PHE A 64 -38.17 -1.23 3.34
C PHE A 64 -38.60 -2.59 3.86
N THR A 65 -38.09 -3.03 5.01
CA THR A 65 -38.45 -4.32 5.60
C THR A 65 -39.94 -4.46 5.89
N PRO A 66 -40.59 -3.53 6.64
CA PRO A 66 -41.99 -3.71 7.03
C PRO A 66 -43.00 -3.44 5.91
N ASN A 67 -42.70 -2.56 4.94
CA ASN A 67 -43.69 -2.06 3.98
C ASN A 67 -43.43 -2.48 2.52
N CYS A 68 -42.21 -2.90 2.17
CA CYS A 68 -41.82 -3.11 0.77
C CYS A 68 -41.30 -4.53 0.51
N ALA A 69 -40.40 -5.03 1.36
CA ALA A 69 -39.80 -6.35 1.31
C ALA A 69 -40.74 -7.44 1.85
N THR A 70 -42.03 -7.33 1.56
CA THR A 70 -43.07 -8.27 1.96
C THR A 70 -43.32 -9.29 0.85
N ALA A 71 -43.73 -10.50 1.22
CA ALA A 71 -44.02 -11.58 0.27
C ALA A 71 -44.97 -11.10 -0.84
N GLY A 72 -44.55 -11.28 -2.10
CA GLY A 72 -45.32 -10.88 -3.29
C GLY A 72 -45.10 -9.43 -3.75
N CYS A 73 -44.32 -8.63 -3.03
CA CYS A 73 -43.97 -7.26 -3.43
C CYS A 73 -42.52 -7.20 -3.90
N HIS A 74 -41.57 -6.87 -3.01
CA HIS A 74 -40.14 -6.72 -3.30
C HIS A 74 -39.27 -7.63 -2.44
N SER A 75 -39.59 -8.92 -2.34
CA SER A 75 -38.78 -9.91 -1.60
C SER A 75 -38.71 -11.27 -2.31
N GLY A 76 -37.73 -12.09 -1.89
CA GLY A 76 -37.55 -13.46 -2.38
C GLY A 76 -37.00 -13.56 -3.81
N GLY A 77 -37.13 -14.75 -4.41
CA GLY A 77 -36.50 -15.07 -5.70
C GLY A 77 -37.21 -14.55 -6.95
N ASN A 78 -38.47 -14.12 -6.85
CA ASN A 78 -39.24 -13.57 -7.98
C ASN A 78 -39.93 -12.24 -7.58
N PRO A 79 -39.17 -11.20 -7.20
CA PRO A 79 -39.76 -9.95 -6.75
C PRO A 79 -40.28 -9.10 -7.91
N SER A 80 -41.25 -8.23 -7.62
CA SER A 80 -41.79 -7.28 -8.60
C SER A 80 -40.69 -6.41 -9.18
N ALA A 81 -40.72 -6.21 -10.51
CA ALA A 81 -39.71 -5.46 -11.27
C ALA A 81 -38.26 -5.94 -11.07
N SER A 82 -38.07 -7.20 -10.65
CA SER A 82 -36.76 -7.79 -10.33
C SER A 82 -35.98 -6.94 -9.32
N LEU A 83 -36.66 -6.36 -8.33
CA LEU A 83 -36.07 -5.57 -7.26
C LEU A 83 -36.33 -6.25 -5.91
N ASN A 84 -35.27 -6.76 -5.27
CA ASN A 84 -35.34 -7.30 -3.92
C ASN A 84 -34.90 -6.23 -2.91
N LEU A 85 -35.80 -5.87 -1.99
CA LEU A 85 -35.59 -4.88 -0.93
C LEU A 85 -35.32 -5.51 0.45
N GLU A 86 -35.08 -6.82 0.52
CA GLU A 86 -34.54 -7.47 1.72
C GLU A 86 -33.17 -6.88 2.06
N ALA A 87 -32.86 -6.78 3.37
CA ALA A 87 -31.70 -6.04 3.88
C ALA A 87 -30.35 -6.44 3.24
N ALA A 88 -30.20 -7.70 2.82
CA ALA A 88 -28.99 -8.19 2.18
C ALA A 88 -28.80 -7.68 0.71
N ASN A 89 -29.84 -7.13 0.09
CA ASN A 89 -29.86 -6.81 -1.34
C ASN A 89 -30.21 -5.35 -1.65
N SER A 90 -31.02 -4.71 -0.80
CA SER A 90 -31.70 -3.46 -1.10
C SER A 90 -30.76 -2.31 -1.49
N HIS A 91 -29.65 -2.08 -0.77
CA HIS A 91 -28.70 -1.01 -1.10
C HIS A 91 -28.10 -1.20 -2.49
N ALA A 92 -27.48 -2.36 -2.71
CA ALA A 92 -26.81 -2.72 -3.97
C ALA A 92 -27.77 -2.73 -5.17
N MET A 93 -29.04 -3.04 -4.96
CA MET A 93 -30.05 -3.04 -6.02
C MET A 93 -30.72 -1.68 -6.25
N LEU A 94 -30.56 -0.71 -5.35
CA LEU A 94 -31.16 0.62 -5.46
C LEU A 94 -30.16 1.67 -5.95
N VAL A 95 -28.99 1.74 -5.31
CA VAL A 95 -28.08 2.88 -5.45
C VAL A 95 -27.31 2.78 -6.76
N SER A 96 -27.40 3.83 -7.59
CA SER A 96 -26.75 3.91 -8.91
C SER A 96 -27.19 2.85 -9.94
N VAL A 97 -28.25 2.09 -9.67
CA VAL A 97 -28.81 1.09 -10.58
C VAL A 97 -29.89 1.72 -11.46
N ASN A 98 -29.85 1.50 -12.78
CA ASN A 98 -30.88 2.00 -13.69
C ASN A 98 -32.28 1.44 -13.36
N ALA A 99 -33.29 2.30 -13.39
CA ALA A 99 -34.68 1.88 -13.26
C ALA A 99 -35.12 1.07 -14.48
N THR A 100 -35.89 0.01 -14.26
CA THR A 100 -36.42 -0.84 -15.34
C THR A 100 -37.71 -0.30 -15.96
N GLN A 101 -38.37 0.63 -15.25
CA GLN A 101 -39.68 1.16 -15.60
C GLN A 101 -39.65 2.62 -16.06
N ASP A 102 -38.47 3.25 -16.05
CA ASP A 102 -38.24 4.61 -16.54
C ASP A 102 -36.83 4.70 -17.12
N ALA A 103 -36.75 4.94 -18.42
CA ALA A 103 -35.50 4.88 -19.16
C ALA A 103 -34.68 6.16 -18.91
N GLY A 104 -33.42 5.99 -18.49
CA GLY A 104 -32.49 7.10 -18.27
C GLY A 104 -32.50 7.68 -16.85
N VAL A 105 -33.25 7.06 -15.92
CA VAL A 105 -33.28 7.44 -14.50
C VAL A 105 -32.76 6.28 -13.65
N GLN A 106 -32.01 6.59 -12.59
CA GLN A 106 -31.56 5.59 -11.61
C GLN A 106 -32.66 5.35 -10.55
N ARG A 107 -32.72 4.13 -10.01
CA ARG A 107 -33.59 3.76 -8.88
C ARG A 107 -33.35 4.72 -7.71
N VAL A 108 -32.09 4.89 -7.32
CA VAL A 108 -31.60 5.97 -6.46
C VAL A 108 -30.40 6.62 -7.13
N ASN A 109 -30.46 7.94 -7.33
CA ASN A 109 -29.39 8.78 -7.83
C ASN A 109 -28.74 9.51 -6.62
N PRO A 110 -27.55 9.09 -6.17
CA PRO A 110 -26.86 9.71 -5.03
C PRO A 110 -26.75 11.23 -5.16
N GLY A 111 -27.16 11.95 -4.12
CA GLY A 111 -27.17 13.40 -4.05
C GLY A 111 -28.34 14.09 -4.77
N ASN A 112 -29.16 13.35 -5.54
CA ASN A 112 -30.26 13.94 -6.31
C ASN A 112 -31.59 13.18 -6.12
N PRO A 113 -32.36 13.49 -5.06
CA PRO A 113 -33.66 12.85 -4.83
C PRO A 113 -34.68 13.14 -5.93
N ASN A 114 -34.61 14.30 -6.59
CA ASN A 114 -35.53 14.65 -7.68
C ASN A 114 -35.28 13.86 -8.97
N LEU A 115 -34.08 13.29 -9.12
CA LEU A 115 -33.71 12.40 -10.24
C LEU A 115 -33.66 10.92 -9.80
N SER A 116 -34.29 10.58 -8.67
CA SER A 116 -34.34 9.23 -8.14
C SER A 116 -35.72 8.62 -8.36
N TYR A 117 -35.78 7.52 -9.12
CA TYR A 117 -37.05 6.88 -9.45
C TYR A 117 -37.80 6.35 -8.22
N LEU A 118 -37.08 5.98 -7.15
CA LEU A 118 -37.67 5.62 -5.86
C LEU A 118 -38.60 6.71 -5.33
N ILE A 119 -38.19 7.99 -5.42
CA ILE A 119 -39.00 9.12 -4.96
C ILE A 119 -40.24 9.28 -5.85
N THR A 120 -40.10 9.17 -7.17
CA THR A 120 -41.24 9.17 -8.10
C THR A 120 -42.26 8.09 -7.74
N LYS A 121 -41.80 6.88 -7.40
CA LYS A 121 -42.67 5.76 -6.97
C LYS A 121 -43.36 6.04 -5.64
N LEU A 122 -42.70 6.71 -4.70
CA LEU A 122 -43.25 7.01 -3.37
C LEU A 122 -44.24 8.18 -3.40
N GLU A 123 -43.98 9.23 -4.17
CA GLU A 123 -44.83 10.42 -4.24
C GLU A 123 -46.03 10.20 -5.17
N GLY A 124 -45.89 9.41 -6.24
CA GLY A 124 -46.97 8.98 -7.13
C GLY A 124 -47.01 9.66 -8.51
N PRO A 125 -46.96 11.01 -8.61
CA PRO A 125 -46.93 11.69 -9.91
C PRO A 125 -45.74 11.25 -10.77
N GLY A 126 -46.01 10.82 -12.01
CA GLY A 126 -44.97 10.42 -12.97
C GLY A 126 -44.47 8.98 -12.82
N ALA A 127 -44.97 8.21 -11.86
CA ALA A 127 -44.62 6.80 -11.72
C ALA A 127 -45.28 5.93 -12.80
N THR A 128 -44.50 5.08 -13.47
CA THR A 128 -45.05 3.96 -14.26
C THR A 128 -45.73 2.96 -13.33
N GLY A 129 -46.99 2.62 -13.62
CA GLY A 129 -47.80 1.73 -12.80
C GLY A 129 -48.44 2.46 -11.60
N GLN A 130 -48.58 1.77 -10.47
CA GLN A 130 -49.17 2.34 -9.25
C GLN A 130 -48.12 3.05 -8.39
N GLN A 131 -48.55 4.05 -7.61
CA GLN A 131 -47.78 4.59 -6.50
C GLN A 131 -47.46 3.49 -5.48
N MET A 132 -46.30 3.57 -4.83
CA MET A 132 -45.86 2.66 -3.79
C MET A 132 -45.83 3.38 -2.42
N PRO A 133 -46.27 2.73 -1.33
CA PRO A 133 -46.98 1.45 -1.29
C PRO A 133 -48.39 1.54 -1.91
N PRO A 134 -48.91 0.47 -2.54
CA PRO A 134 -50.25 0.48 -3.13
C PRO A 134 -51.34 0.67 -2.07
N ASN A 135 -52.34 1.51 -2.35
CA ASN A 135 -53.52 1.78 -1.51
C ASN A 135 -53.25 2.43 -0.14
N ASN A 136 -51.99 2.56 0.28
CA ASN A 136 -51.61 3.23 1.52
C ASN A 136 -50.34 4.06 1.27
N PRO A 137 -50.48 5.26 0.67
CA PRO A 137 -49.36 6.16 0.45
C PRO A 137 -48.62 6.45 1.75
N MET A 138 -47.30 6.47 1.67
CA MET A 138 -46.43 6.76 2.80
C MET A 138 -46.62 8.21 3.27
N PRO A 139 -46.54 8.50 4.58
CA PRO A 139 -46.54 9.87 5.08
C PRO A 139 -45.38 10.67 4.47
N GLN A 140 -45.63 11.94 4.14
CA GLN A 140 -44.60 12.80 3.54
C GLN A 140 -43.35 12.91 4.42
N ALA A 141 -43.51 12.93 5.74
CA ALA A 141 -42.38 12.99 6.67
C ALA A 141 -41.42 11.80 6.51
N ASP A 142 -41.93 10.58 6.28
CA ASP A 142 -41.08 9.39 6.07
C ASP A 142 -40.42 9.42 4.68
N ILE A 143 -41.13 9.94 3.67
CA ILE A 143 -40.56 10.19 2.33
C ILE A 143 -39.42 11.21 2.45
N ASP A 144 -39.57 12.27 3.24
CA ASP A 144 -38.55 13.30 3.42
C ASP A 144 -37.28 12.75 4.08
N VAL A 145 -37.38 11.75 4.97
CA VAL A 145 -36.22 11.02 5.52
C VAL A 145 -35.48 10.26 4.42
N ILE A 146 -36.20 9.60 3.50
CA ILE A 146 -35.59 8.90 2.36
C ILE A 146 -34.95 9.92 1.40
N ARG A 147 -35.62 11.05 1.15
CA ARG A 147 -35.06 12.14 0.32
C ARG A 147 -33.77 12.67 0.93
N GLN A 148 -33.73 12.86 2.24
CA GLN A 148 -32.53 13.32 2.95
C GLN A 148 -31.38 12.31 2.85
N TRP A 149 -31.64 11.01 3.05
CA TRP A 149 -30.63 9.97 2.83
C TRP A 149 -30.06 9.99 1.41
N ILE A 150 -30.91 10.18 0.39
CA ILE A 150 -30.44 10.33 -0.99
C ILE A 150 -29.60 11.59 -1.15
N THR A 151 -30.04 12.73 -0.61
CA THR A 151 -29.29 13.99 -0.61
C THR A 151 -27.91 13.83 0.04
N ASP A 152 -27.81 13.03 1.09
CA ASP A 152 -26.56 12.74 1.82
C ASP A 152 -25.68 11.70 1.09
N GLY A 153 -26.00 11.37 -0.16
CA GLY A 153 -25.20 10.49 -1.02
C GLY A 153 -25.64 9.02 -1.00
N ALA A 154 -26.80 8.72 -0.42
CA ALA A 154 -27.34 7.35 -0.33
C ALA A 154 -26.35 6.35 0.28
N ILE A 155 -25.62 6.77 1.30
CA ILE A 155 -24.57 5.97 1.97
C ILE A 155 -25.20 4.78 2.70
N ASP A 156 -24.55 3.62 2.61
CA ASP A 156 -24.83 2.46 3.46
C ASP A 156 -24.09 2.64 4.79
N ASP A 157 -24.81 3.00 5.86
CA ASP A 157 -24.24 3.11 7.21
C ASP A 157 -24.12 1.75 7.92
N THR A 158 -24.60 0.67 7.31
CA THR A 158 -24.35 -0.70 7.77
C THR A 158 -23.08 -1.29 7.19
N ALA A 159 -22.60 -0.75 6.06
CA ALA A 159 -21.27 -1.02 5.57
C ALA A 159 -20.28 -0.54 6.64
N GLN A 160 -19.57 -1.48 7.27
CA GLN A 160 -18.51 -1.13 8.20
C GLN A 160 -17.51 -0.24 7.47
N PRO A 161 -17.01 0.85 8.10
CA PRO A 161 -15.86 1.56 7.55
C PRO A 161 -14.78 0.52 7.29
N SER A 162 -14.41 0.31 6.03
CA SER A 162 -13.35 -0.63 5.67
C SER A 162 -12.06 -0.07 6.24
N VAL A 163 -11.70 -0.49 7.45
CA VAL A 163 -10.35 -0.25 7.94
C VAL A 163 -9.52 -1.32 7.25
N PRO A 164 -8.70 -1.00 6.24
CA PRO A 164 -7.96 -2.03 5.53
C PRO A 164 -6.90 -2.67 6.44
N VAL A 165 -6.47 -3.89 6.08
CA VAL A 165 -5.24 -4.47 6.64
C VAL A 165 -4.03 -3.70 6.10
N ARG A 166 -3.04 -3.48 6.95
CA ARG A 166 -1.77 -2.83 6.58
C ARG A 166 -0.59 -3.70 6.98
N VAL A 167 0.53 -3.54 6.28
CA VAL A 167 1.79 -4.18 6.63
C VAL A 167 2.38 -3.43 7.82
N SER A 168 2.62 -4.10 8.93
CA SER A 168 3.17 -3.53 10.17
C SER A 168 4.67 -3.76 10.32
N SER A 169 5.23 -4.73 9.60
CA SER A 169 6.67 -5.01 9.60
C SER A 169 7.09 -5.84 8.40
N LEU A 170 8.37 -5.79 8.06
CA LEU A 170 9.01 -6.71 7.12
C LEU A 170 10.36 -7.14 7.68
N SER A 171 10.70 -8.42 7.52
CA SER A 171 12.03 -8.97 7.77
C SER A 171 12.48 -9.75 6.53
N PRO A 172 13.62 -9.45 5.90
CA PRO A 172 14.55 -8.36 6.22
C PRO A 172 13.90 -6.97 6.18
N ALA A 173 14.42 -6.03 6.96
CA ALA A 173 13.84 -4.69 6.99
C ALA A 173 14.06 -3.97 5.64
N PRO A 174 13.14 -3.09 5.23
CA PRO A 174 13.28 -2.36 3.97
C PRO A 174 14.60 -1.56 3.92
N GLY A 175 15.30 -1.65 2.80
CA GLY A 175 16.56 -0.97 2.52
C GLY A 175 17.80 -1.61 3.15
N THR A 176 17.68 -2.73 3.88
CA THR A 176 18.86 -3.37 4.49
C THR A 176 19.72 -4.09 3.47
N THR A 177 21.04 -4.05 3.66
CA THR A 177 22.00 -4.93 2.99
C THR A 177 22.36 -6.09 3.92
N LEU A 178 22.26 -7.31 3.41
CA LEU A 178 22.60 -8.54 4.08
C LEU A 178 23.92 -9.09 3.55
N ASP A 179 24.73 -9.68 4.42
CA ASP A 179 25.97 -10.36 4.08
C ASP A 179 25.78 -11.84 3.70
N ALA A 180 24.55 -12.36 3.83
CA ALA A 180 24.14 -13.69 3.44
C ALA A 180 22.64 -13.73 3.10
N ALA A 181 22.23 -14.76 2.35
CA ALA A 181 20.83 -14.99 2.02
C ALA A 181 19.99 -15.29 3.29
N PRO A 182 18.81 -14.65 3.47
CA PRO A 182 17.93 -14.95 4.57
C PRO A 182 17.22 -16.29 4.36
N ALA A 183 16.93 -17.02 5.45
CA ALA A 183 16.16 -18.27 5.39
C ALA A 183 14.67 -18.04 5.06
N SER A 184 14.17 -16.81 5.23
CA SER A 184 12.79 -16.45 4.96
C SER A 184 12.62 -14.94 4.82
N VAL A 185 11.59 -14.51 4.09
CA VAL A 185 11.03 -13.16 4.19
C VAL A 185 9.73 -13.24 4.99
N ILE A 186 9.59 -12.39 6.01
CA ILE A 186 8.44 -12.38 6.92
C ILE A 186 7.75 -11.03 6.83
N ALA A 187 6.48 -11.03 6.45
CA ALA A 187 5.61 -9.86 6.49
C ALA A 187 4.71 -9.94 7.74
N GLY A 188 4.68 -8.86 8.53
CA GLY A 188 3.75 -8.69 9.64
C GLY A 188 2.59 -7.78 9.24
N PHE A 189 1.41 -8.05 9.77
CA PHE A 189 0.19 -7.27 9.53
C PHE A 189 -0.31 -6.63 10.82
N ASP A 190 -1.04 -5.51 10.72
CA ASP A 190 -1.64 -4.85 11.88
C ASP A 190 -2.93 -5.53 12.37
N ARG A 191 -3.44 -6.50 11.61
CA ARG A 191 -4.64 -7.30 11.89
C ARG A 191 -4.57 -8.70 11.28
N ASP A 192 -5.60 -9.48 11.56
CA ASP A 192 -5.75 -10.85 11.09
C ASP A 192 -6.02 -10.86 9.58
N VAL A 193 -5.26 -11.69 8.85
CA VAL A 193 -5.40 -11.87 7.39
C VAL A 193 -6.03 -13.21 7.05
N ASP A 194 -6.78 -13.25 5.94
CA ASP A 194 -7.30 -14.50 5.39
C ASP A 194 -6.15 -15.32 4.81
N ALA A 195 -5.85 -16.45 5.46
CA ALA A 195 -4.79 -17.37 5.08
C ALA A 195 -4.89 -17.88 3.63
N SER A 196 -6.11 -17.98 3.08
CA SER A 196 -6.31 -18.44 1.69
C SER A 196 -5.80 -17.43 0.66
N THR A 197 -5.71 -16.15 1.05
CA THR A 197 -5.28 -15.06 0.19
C THR A 197 -3.77 -14.81 0.20
N VAL A 198 -3.02 -15.47 1.10
CA VAL A 198 -1.56 -15.38 1.20
C VAL A 198 -0.93 -16.58 0.50
N ASN A 199 -0.44 -16.38 -0.72
CA ASN A 199 0.09 -17.44 -1.57
C ASN A 199 1.08 -16.87 -2.61
N ALA A 200 1.54 -17.70 -3.55
CA ALA A 200 2.54 -17.33 -4.56
C ALA A 200 2.08 -16.24 -5.55
N ASN A 201 0.78 -15.95 -5.64
CA ASN A 201 0.27 -14.86 -6.48
C ASN A 201 0.21 -13.52 -5.74
N THR A 202 0.32 -13.52 -4.40
CA THR A 202 0.08 -12.32 -3.57
C THR A 202 1.23 -11.97 -2.65
N PHE A 203 2.16 -12.90 -2.40
CA PHE A 203 3.42 -12.65 -1.72
C PHE A 203 4.54 -13.05 -2.68
N ILE A 204 5.12 -12.05 -3.34
CA ILE A 204 6.05 -12.21 -4.44
C ILE A 204 7.43 -11.69 -4.02
N LEU A 205 8.47 -12.38 -4.47
CA LEU A 205 9.86 -11.95 -4.34
C LEU A 205 10.51 -11.98 -5.72
N GLU A 206 11.11 -10.87 -6.13
CA GLU A 206 11.78 -10.73 -7.42
C GLU A 206 13.24 -10.28 -7.22
N ALA A 207 14.15 -10.87 -7.98
CA ALA A 207 15.53 -10.41 -8.11
C ALA A 207 15.64 -9.39 -9.25
N SER A 208 16.46 -8.35 -9.08
CA SER A 208 16.65 -7.28 -10.07
C SER A 208 17.44 -7.71 -11.31
N GLY A 209 17.97 -8.94 -11.34
CA GLY A 209 18.81 -9.39 -12.44
C GLY A 209 20.20 -8.76 -12.44
N GLY A 210 20.65 -8.28 -11.28
CA GLY A 210 22.00 -7.77 -11.03
C GLY A 210 22.23 -6.28 -11.31
N ASP A 211 21.21 -5.49 -11.65
CA ASP A 211 21.36 -4.06 -11.95
C ASP A 211 20.66 -3.12 -10.96
N GLY A 212 19.89 -3.65 -10.01
CA GLY A 212 19.16 -2.92 -8.99
C GLY A 212 17.85 -2.28 -9.48
N ALA A 213 17.48 -2.47 -10.75
CA ALA A 213 16.26 -1.94 -11.35
C ALA A 213 15.13 -2.99 -11.40
N PHE A 214 13.88 -2.53 -11.48
CA PHE A 214 12.68 -3.38 -11.48
C PHE A 214 11.68 -2.92 -12.56
N ASN A 215 12.21 -2.49 -13.70
CA ASN A 215 11.43 -1.89 -14.79
C ASN A 215 12.04 -2.13 -16.18
N ASN A 216 12.96 -3.09 -16.30
CA ASN A 216 13.70 -3.30 -17.54
C ASN A 216 13.37 -4.67 -18.20
N GLY A 217 12.66 -5.56 -17.49
CA GLY A 217 12.24 -6.88 -17.97
C GLY A 217 13.26 -8.00 -17.76
N ASN A 218 14.38 -7.75 -17.07
CA ASN A 218 15.37 -8.75 -16.64
C ASN A 218 15.01 -9.38 -15.29
N GLU A 219 13.96 -8.88 -14.63
CA GLU A 219 13.61 -9.26 -13.29
C GLU A 219 13.21 -10.74 -13.25
N THR A 220 13.73 -11.46 -12.26
CA THR A 220 13.49 -12.89 -12.12
C THR A 220 12.71 -13.15 -10.84
N GLN A 221 11.51 -13.69 -10.98
CA GLN A 221 10.71 -14.10 -9.83
C GLN A 221 11.36 -15.31 -9.12
N ILE A 222 11.45 -15.21 -7.80
CA ILE A 222 11.96 -16.27 -6.93
C ILE A 222 10.80 -17.19 -6.54
N THR A 223 11.01 -18.50 -6.69
CA THR A 223 10.05 -19.51 -6.22
C THR A 223 10.36 -19.88 -4.76
N ALA A 224 9.41 -19.63 -3.86
CA ALA A 224 9.51 -20.03 -2.46
C ALA A 224 9.53 -21.56 -2.31
N ALA A 225 10.12 -22.06 -1.22
CA ALA A 225 9.90 -23.42 -0.76
C ALA A 225 8.46 -23.61 -0.27
N SER A 226 7.92 -22.61 0.42
CA SER A 226 6.50 -22.52 0.79
C SER A 226 6.11 -21.08 1.10
N ILE A 227 4.81 -20.77 1.01
CA ILE A 227 4.23 -19.51 1.47
C ILE A 227 3.07 -19.86 2.39
N SER A 228 3.08 -19.32 3.61
CA SER A 228 2.06 -19.62 4.62
C SER A 228 1.97 -18.54 5.69
N LEU A 229 0.93 -18.60 6.51
CA LEU A 229 0.84 -17.83 7.74
C LEU A 229 1.50 -18.57 8.91
N ALA A 230 2.53 -17.98 9.51
CA ALA A 230 3.08 -18.44 10.80
C ALA A 230 2.15 -18.09 11.98
N SER A 231 1.34 -17.02 11.81
CA SER A 231 0.22 -16.68 12.70
C SER A 231 -0.82 -15.88 11.92
N ALA A 232 -1.98 -15.58 12.51
CA ALA A 232 -3.03 -14.78 11.87
C ALA A 232 -2.54 -13.41 11.34
N ARG A 233 -1.39 -12.90 11.81
CA ARG A 233 -0.82 -11.60 11.40
C ARG A 233 0.61 -11.67 10.88
N SER A 234 1.09 -12.86 10.52
CA SER A 234 2.47 -13.03 10.06
C SER A 234 2.53 -14.03 8.92
N ALA A 235 2.83 -13.54 7.72
CA ALA A 235 3.09 -14.34 6.54
C ALA A 235 4.58 -14.62 6.40
N VAL A 236 4.92 -15.83 5.96
CA VAL A 236 6.29 -16.29 5.73
C VAL A 236 6.42 -16.75 4.29
N PHE A 237 7.37 -16.15 3.59
CA PHE A 237 7.93 -16.62 2.33
C PHE A 237 9.19 -17.42 2.67
N ASP A 238 9.06 -18.74 2.67
CA ASP A 238 10.13 -19.66 3.08
C ASP A 238 11.16 -19.82 1.95
N LEU A 239 12.42 -19.55 2.25
CA LEU A 239 13.56 -19.64 1.34
C LEU A 239 14.47 -20.81 1.70
N THR A 240 14.04 -21.73 2.56
CA THR A 240 14.83 -22.91 2.93
C THR A 240 15.17 -23.73 1.69
N GLY A 241 16.47 -23.84 1.39
CA GLY A 241 16.96 -24.56 0.21
C GLY A 241 16.84 -23.76 -1.11
N VAL A 242 16.36 -22.53 -1.06
CA VAL A 242 16.35 -21.60 -2.20
C VAL A 242 17.65 -20.80 -2.21
N ALA A 243 18.39 -20.87 -3.31
CA ALA A 243 19.63 -20.13 -3.45
C ALA A 243 19.34 -18.70 -3.92
N LEU A 244 19.79 -17.71 -3.14
CA LEU A 244 19.78 -16.29 -3.51
C LEU A 244 21.23 -15.82 -3.65
N GLY A 245 21.56 -15.21 -4.81
CA GLY A 245 22.86 -14.61 -5.06
C GLY A 245 22.93 -13.15 -4.62
N ASP A 246 24.09 -12.53 -4.81
CA ASP A 246 24.25 -11.09 -4.65
C ASP A 246 23.36 -10.35 -5.67
N ASP A 247 22.37 -9.63 -5.15
CA ASP A 247 21.41 -8.86 -5.94
C ASP A 247 20.61 -7.93 -5.02
N THR A 248 19.84 -7.02 -5.62
CA THR A 248 18.71 -6.36 -4.96
C THR A 248 17.44 -7.18 -5.21
N TYR A 249 16.69 -7.40 -4.15
CA TYR A 249 15.44 -8.14 -4.16
C TYR A 249 14.28 -7.23 -3.78
N GLN A 250 13.16 -7.34 -4.49
CA GLN A 250 11.91 -6.64 -4.22
C GLN A 250 10.87 -7.62 -3.70
N VAL A 251 10.32 -7.29 -2.54
CA VAL A 251 9.16 -7.94 -1.96
C VAL A 251 7.93 -7.16 -2.40
N THR A 252 6.95 -7.87 -2.96
CA THR A 252 5.63 -7.34 -3.30
C THR A 252 4.56 -8.10 -2.53
N LEU A 253 3.68 -7.39 -1.82
CA LEU A 253 2.43 -7.92 -1.29
C LEU A 253 1.27 -7.27 -2.03
N GLU A 254 0.50 -8.06 -2.76
CA GLU A 254 -0.57 -7.58 -3.63
C GLU A 254 -1.77 -7.11 -2.81
N GLY A 255 -2.11 -5.83 -2.91
CA GLY A 255 -3.35 -5.24 -2.41
C GLY A 255 -4.33 -4.92 -3.53
N THR A 256 -3.90 -4.98 -4.79
CA THR A 256 -4.70 -4.65 -5.96
C THR A 256 -4.78 -5.78 -7.00
N GLY A 257 -5.70 -5.66 -7.95
CA GLY A 257 -5.79 -6.60 -9.08
C GLY A 257 -6.60 -7.87 -8.81
N ALA A 258 -6.26 -8.95 -9.50
CA ALA A 258 -7.06 -10.18 -9.56
C ALA A 258 -6.82 -11.15 -8.39
N SER A 259 -5.72 -10.96 -7.65
CA SER A 259 -5.40 -11.70 -6.44
C SER A 259 -4.83 -10.71 -5.45
N THR A 260 -5.46 -10.58 -4.28
CA THR A 260 -5.09 -9.59 -3.27
C THR A 260 -5.08 -10.25 -1.90
N ILE A 261 -4.23 -9.76 -1.01
CA ILE A 261 -4.28 -10.10 0.40
C ILE A 261 -5.50 -9.41 1.02
N LEU A 262 -6.34 -10.20 1.69
CA LEU A 262 -7.54 -9.72 2.37
C LEU A 262 -7.42 -9.94 3.89
N ASP A 263 -8.12 -9.12 4.65
CA ASP A 263 -8.49 -9.46 6.02
C ASP A 263 -9.70 -10.40 6.09
N LEU A 264 -10.04 -10.86 7.30
CA LEU A 264 -11.18 -11.77 7.52
C LEU A 264 -12.55 -11.12 7.21
N ASP A 265 -12.61 -9.80 7.13
CA ASP A 265 -13.80 -9.03 6.77
C ASP A 265 -13.86 -8.78 5.24
N GLY A 266 -12.88 -9.27 4.49
CA GLY A 266 -12.79 -9.14 3.02
C GLY A 266 -12.22 -7.80 2.55
N ASN A 267 -11.64 -6.99 3.43
CA ASN A 267 -10.98 -5.75 3.04
C ASN A 267 -9.60 -6.06 2.44
N ALA A 268 -9.29 -5.45 1.29
CA ALA A 268 -7.97 -5.58 0.69
C ALA A 268 -6.90 -4.79 1.45
N LEU A 269 -5.64 -5.19 1.22
CA LEU A 269 -4.45 -4.53 1.74
C LEU A 269 -4.38 -3.04 1.34
N ASP A 270 -4.01 -2.20 2.29
CA ASP A 270 -3.58 -0.80 2.13
C ASP A 270 -2.05 -0.78 2.22
N GLY A 271 -1.43 -1.20 1.12
CA GLY A 271 -0.03 -1.60 1.06
C GLY A 271 0.96 -0.46 0.81
N GLU A 272 0.50 0.75 0.47
CA GLU A 272 1.33 1.86 0.03
C GLU A 272 2.45 2.18 1.02
N PHE A 273 3.67 1.76 0.70
CA PHE A 273 4.81 1.93 1.59
C PHE A 273 5.57 3.23 1.29
N THR A 274 5.58 4.13 2.27
CA THR A 274 6.24 5.45 2.17
C THR A 274 7.58 5.51 2.90
N GLY A 275 8.12 4.35 3.31
CA GLY A 275 9.37 4.24 4.08
C GLY A 275 9.18 4.06 5.59
N ALA A 276 7.93 4.02 6.07
CA ALA A 276 7.60 3.78 7.47
C ALA A 276 6.44 2.79 7.61
N PHE A 277 6.43 2.07 8.73
CA PHE A 277 5.32 1.18 9.10
C PHE A 277 4.35 1.88 10.08
N PRO A 278 3.06 1.51 10.09
CA PRO A 278 2.42 0.60 9.13
C PRO A 278 2.34 1.22 7.72
N SER A 279 2.22 0.38 6.69
CA SER A 279 1.97 0.84 5.32
C SER A 279 0.62 1.56 5.19
N GLY A 280 0.37 2.15 4.03
CA GLY A 280 -0.96 2.57 3.60
C GLY A 280 -1.22 4.08 3.63
N ASN A 281 -2.29 4.47 2.94
CA ASN A 281 -2.84 5.82 2.87
C ASN A 281 -4.24 5.93 3.51
N GLY A 282 -4.75 4.84 4.09
CA GLY A 282 -6.10 4.74 4.64
C GLY A 282 -7.15 4.19 3.68
N THR A 283 -6.75 3.76 2.47
CA THR A 283 -7.63 3.23 1.43
C THR A 283 -7.14 1.84 1.00
N ALA A 284 -8.01 0.84 1.04
CA ALA A 284 -7.72 -0.49 0.49
C ALA A 284 -7.39 -0.42 -1.01
N GLY A 285 -6.52 -1.31 -1.49
CA GLY A 285 -6.31 -1.53 -2.92
C GLY A 285 -4.92 -1.19 -3.46
N GLY A 286 -3.94 -0.94 -2.60
CA GLY A 286 -2.56 -0.62 -2.99
C GLY A 286 -1.56 -1.70 -2.58
N ASP A 287 -0.54 -1.92 -3.40
CA ASP A 287 0.47 -2.94 -3.15
C ASP A 287 1.56 -2.44 -2.21
N PHE A 288 2.04 -3.34 -1.35
CA PHE A 288 3.25 -3.10 -0.59
C PHE A 288 4.46 -3.51 -1.39
N MET A 289 5.39 -2.56 -1.59
CA MET A 289 6.65 -2.79 -2.27
C MET A 289 7.82 -2.32 -1.40
N ALA A 290 8.75 -3.23 -1.10
CA ALA A 290 9.95 -2.91 -0.36
C ALA A 290 11.13 -3.74 -0.87
N ARG A 291 12.36 -3.25 -0.66
CA ARG A 291 13.57 -3.90 -1.16
C ARG A 291 14.55 -4.22 -0.06
N PHE A 292 15.36 -5.25 -0.27
CA PHE A 292 16.60 -5.48 0.47
C PHE A 292 17.68 -5.91 -0.53
N THR A 293 18.94 -5.81 -0.13
CA THR A 293 20.07 -6.20 -0.97
C THR A 293 20.84 -7.33 -0.29
N ILE A 294 21.29 -8.32 -1.05
CA ILE A 294 22.31 -9.27 -0.62
C ILE A 294 23.62 -8.82 -1.27
N SER A 295 24.63 -8.61 -0.46
CA SER A 295 25.99 -8.35 -0.93
C SER A 295 26.94 -9.09 0.01
N THR A 296 27.35 -10.28 -0.42
CA THR A 296 28.34 -11.06 0.30
C THR A 296 29.69 -10.33 0.27
N PRO A 297 30.27 -9.97 1.42
CA PRO A 297 31.59 -9.38 1.44
C PRO A 297 32.59 -10.39 0.87
N VAL A 298 33.39 -9.95 -0.10
CA VAL A 298 34.51 -10.77 -0.57
C VAL A 298 35.56 -10.82 0.53
N ALA A 299 35.57 -11.90 1.32
CA ALA A 299 36.57 -12.13 2.34
C ALA A 299 37.90 -12.53 1.69
N ILE A 300 38.99 -11.83 2.05
CA ILE A 300 40.35 -12.27 1.74
C ILE A 300 40.74 -13.28 2.80
N GLU A 301 40.82 -14.54 2.44
CA GLU A 301 41.36 -15.60 3.27
C GLU A 301 42.90 -15.56 3.23
N PRO A 302 43.59 -16.03 4.30
CA PRO A 302 45.06 -16.07 4.37
C PRO A 302 45.65 -17.22 3.51
N THR A 303 45.12 -17.40 2.30
CA THR A 303 45.58 -18.36 1.30
C THR A 303 46.01 -17.60 0.06
N LEU A 304 47.01 -18.13 -0.66
CA LEU A 304 47.45 -17.50 -1.90
C LEU A 304 46.33 -17.47 -2.93
N ASP A 305 45.50 -18.52 -3.01
CA ASP A 305 44.39 -18.56 -3.97
C ASP A 305 43.37 -17.45 -3.71
N SER A 306 43.05 -17.16 -2.44
CA SER A 306 42.13 -16.07 -2.10
C SER A 306 42.76 -14.70 -2.38
N ILE A 307 44.01 -14.48 -1.96
CA ILE A 307 44.74 -13.24 -2.27
C ILE A 307 44.88 -13.05 -3.79
N GLN A 308 45.13 -14.12 -4.53
CA GLN A 308 45.23 -14.10 -5.99
C GLN A 308 43.90 -13.67 -6.62
N ALA A 309 42.80 -14.31 -6.23
CA ALA A 309 41.48 -14.04 -6.80
C ALA A 309 40.95 -12.65 -6.45
N VAL A 310 41.19 -12.18 -5.21
CA VAL A 310 40.57 -10.97 -4.67
C VAL A 310 41.46 -9.73 -4.80
N VAL A 311 42.79 -9.89 -4.82
CA VAL A 311 43.75 -8.78 -4.84
C VAL A 311 44.59 -8.80 -6.12
N PHE A 312 45.37 -9.85 -6.34
CA PHE A 312 46.38 -9.82 -7.40
C PHE A 312 45.78 -9.76 -8.79
N THR A 313 44.88 -10.69 -9.15
CA THR A 313 44.25 -10.71 -10.48
C THR A 313 43.46 -9.43 -10.78
N PRO A 314 42.53 -8.96 -9.91
CA PRO A 314 41.71 -7.81 -10.24
C PRO A 314 42.44 -6.46 -10.16
N THR A 315 43.47 -6.33 -9.32
CA THR A 315 44.10 -5.04 -9.00
C THR A 315 45.54 -4.93 -9.52
N CYS A 316 46.34 -5.99 -9.42
CA CYS A 316 47.78 -5.93 -9.67
C CYS A 316 48.17 -6.47 -11.05
N ALA A 317 47.50 -7.51 -11.54
CA ALA A 317 47.77 -8.23 -12.78
C ALA A 317 46.82 -7.84 -13.92
N ARG A 318 46.52 -6.54 -14.04
CA ARG A 318 45.56 -6.00 -15.02
C ARG A 318 46.19 -4.89 -15.86
N SER A 319 45.84 -4.85 -17.15
CA SER A 319 46.20 -3.77 -18.09
C SER A 319 47.71 -3.57 -18.29
N GLY A 320 48.51 -4.64 -18.37
CA GLY A 320 49.96 -4.51 -18.58
C GLY A 320 50.74 -4.11 -17.32
N CYS A 321 50.18 -4.41 -16.14
CA CYS A 321 50.87 -4.32 -14.86
C CYS A 321 51.00 -5.74 -14.31
N HIS A 322 52.22 -6.17 -13.97
CA HIS A 322 52.55 -7.46 -13.36
C HIS A 322 51.81 -8.67 -13.95
N ASP A 323 51.67 -8.71 -15.27
CA ASP A 323 51.06 -9.82 -16.00
C ASP A 323 52.11 -10.49 -16.90
N ALA A 324 51.70 -11.58 -17.57
CA ALA A 324 52.56 -12.36 -18.46
C ALA A 324 53.13 -11.57 -19.66
N VAL A 325 52.61 -10.36 -19.92
CA VAL A 325 53.05 -9.50 -21.03
C VAL A 325 53.86 -8.28 -20.57
N SER A 326 53.80 -7.93 -19.29
CA SER A 326 54.55 -6.82 -18.68
C SER A 326 55.00 -7.16 -17.26
N GLU A 327 56.13 -7.88 -17.18
CA GLU A 327 56.81 -8.22 -15.93
C GLU A 327 57.58 -7.01 -15.37
N ARG A 328 56.86 -5.94 -15.02
CA ARG A 328 57.45 -4.82 -14.29
C ARG A 328 58.14 -5.36 -13.05
N ALA A 329 59.37 -4.94 -12.82
CA ALA A 329 60.17 -5.38 -11.68
C ALA A 329 60.42 -6.91 -11.62
N LEU A 330 60.37 -7.61 -12.77
CA LEU A 330 60.53 -9.07 -12.88
C LEU A 330 59.53 -9.82 -11.98
N LEU A 331 58.28 -9.38 -12.01
CA LEU A 331 57.19 -9.95 -11.23
C LEU A 331 55.95 -10.10 -12.11
N ASN A 332 55.49 -11.33 -12.22
CA ASN A 332 54.25 -11.77 -12.85
C ASN A 332 53.32 -12.33 -11.76
N LEU A 333 52.13 -11.75 -11.67
CA LEU A 333 51.06 -12.12 -10.75
C LEU A 333 49.81 -12.62 -11.49
N SER A 334 49.96 -13.11 -12.73
CA SER A 334 48.83 -13.52 -13.59
C SER A 334 48.05 -14.72 -13.07
N ASP A 335 48.69 -15.57 -12.26
CA ASP A 335 48.14 -16.81 -11.75
C ASP A 335 48.82 -17.21 -10.43
N ALA A 336 48.14 -18.05 -9.65
CA ALA A 336 48.59 -18.39 -8.29
C ALA A 336 49.94 -19.12 -8.27
N ASP A 337 50.19 -20.03 -9.21
CA ASP A 337 51.44 -20.80 -9.27
C ASP A 337 52.63 -19.90 -9.57
N THR A 338 52.49 -19.01 -10.55
CA THR A 338 53.52 -18.03 -10.90
C THR A 338 53.74 -17.03 -9.78
N SER A 339 52.66 -16.53 -9.16
CA SER A 339 52.74 -15.65 -7.98
C SER A 339 53.50 -16.31 -6.84
N LEU A 340 53.21 -17.59 -6.52
CA LEU A 340 53.93 -18.31 -5.47
C LEU A 340 55.42 -18.39 -5.76
N ALA A 341 55.77 -18.82 -6.98
CA ALA A 341 57.14 -19.02 -7.42
C ALA A 341 57.94 -17.71 -7.44
N GLN A 342 57.30 -16.59 -7.72
CA GLN A 342 57.96 -15.29 -7.86
C GLN A 342 57.91 -14.41 -6.62
N LEU A 343 57.10 -14.75 -5.61
CA LEU A 343 57.01 -14.01 -4.34
C LEU A 343 57.77 -14.70 -3.21
N ARG A 344 57.64 -16.03 -3.07
CA ARG A 344 58.14 -16.75 -1.90
C ARG A 344 59.66 -16.89 -1.94
N ASP A 345 60.33 -16.33 -0.94
CA ASP A 345 61.79 -16.38 -0.78
C ASP A 345 62.59 -15.77 -1.96
N ILE A 346 61.96 -14.91 -2.77
CA ILE A 346 62.59 -14.25 -3.92
C ILE A 346 63.06 -12.84 -3.52
N PRO A 347 64.31 -12.43 -3.80
CA PRO A 347 64.77 -11.06 -3.52
C PRO A 347 63.92 -9.98 -4.21
N ALA A 348 63.62 -8.89 -3.51
CA ALA A 348 62.92 -7.75 -4.08
C ALA A 348 63.84 -6.99 -5.05
N THR A 349 63.34 -6.66 -6.23
CA THR A 349 64.11 -5.97 -7.28
C THR A 349 64.38 -4.51 -6.95
N GLN A 350 63.54 -3.89 -6.12
CA GLN A 350 63.72 -2.52 -5.63
C GLN A 350 64.57 -2.44 -4.36
N ASN A 351 64.72 -3.55 -3.63
CA ASN A 351 65.59 -3.67 -2.46
C ASN A 351 66.11 -5.10 -2.32
N ASN A 352 67.29 -5.37 -2.88
CA ASN A 352 67.87 -6.72 -2.90
C ASN A 352 68.31 -7.26 -1.54
N ALA A 353 68.28 -6.44 -0.48
CA ALA A 353 68.54 -6.86 0.89
C ALA A 353 67.29 -7.50 1.56
N LYS A 354 66.12 -7.42 0.91
CA LYS A 354 64.87 -8.00 1.41
C LYS A 354 64.30 -9.02 0.43
N LEU A 355 63.55 -9.98 0.95
CA LEU A 355 62.78 -10.93 0.16
C LEU A 355 61.35 -10.38 -0.02
N ARG A 356 60.75 -10.63 -1.18
CA ARG A 356 59.39 -10.21 -1.55
C ARG A 356 58.39 -10.73 -0.50
N VAL A 357 58.39 -12.04 -0.25
CA VAL A 357 57.65 -12.67 0.85
C VAL A 357 58.58 -13.61 1.62
N VAL A 358 58.65 -13.42 2.94
CA VAL A 358 59.31 -14.29 3.91
C VAL A 358 58.26 -15.13 4.62
N PRO A 359 58.21 -16.45 4.38
CA PRO A 359 57.27 -17.34 5.05
C PRO A 359 57.39 -17.28 6.58
N GLY A 360 56.28 -17.00 7.25
CA GLY A 360 56.20 -16.98 8.72
C GLY A 360 56.65 -15.67 9.37
N ASP A 361 57.15 -14.69 8.62
CA ASP A 361 57.51 -13.38 9.16
C ASP A 361 57.08 -12.25 8.20
N PRO A 362 55.83 -11.74 8.33
CA PRO A 362 55.34 -10.69 7.45
C PRO A 362 56.09 -9.37 7.65
N ASN A 363 56.59 -9.07 8.86
CA ASN A 363 57.20 -7.77 9.16
C ASN A 363 58.54 -7.55 8.44
N VAL A 364 59.13 -8.60 7.90
CA VAL A 364 60.38 -8.55 7.12
C VAL A 364 60.16 -8.85 5.64
N SER A 365 58.90 -9.08 5.24
CA SER A 365 58.51 -9.29 3.85
C SER A 365 58.34 -7.95 3.15
N TYR A 366 59.07 -7.72 2.06
CA TYR A 366 59.03 -6.47 1.30
C TYR A 366 57.62 -6.13 0.77
N LEU A 367 56.78 -7.12 0.52
CA LEU A 367 55.44 -6.94 -0.07
C LEU A 367 54.46 -6.18 0.85
N VAL A 368 54.70 -6.16 2.17
CA VAL A 368 53.78 -5.57 3.17
C VAL A 368 54.39 -4.38 3.91
N GLU A 369 55.47 -3.82 3.38
CA GLU A 369 56.14 -2.60 3.88
C GLU A 369 55.58 -1.32 3.26
#